data_AF-A0A9D7GP24-F1
#
_entry.id   AF-A0A9D7GP24-F1
#
_cell.length_a   1.000
_cell.length_b   1.000
_cell.length_c   1.000
_cell.angle_alpha   90.00
_cell.angle_beta   90.00
_cell.angle_gamma   90.00
#
_symmetry.space_group_name_H-M   'P 1'
#
loop_
_entity.id
_entity.type
_entity.pdbx_description
1 polymer ?
#
loop_
_entity_poly.entity_id
_entity_poly.type
_entity_poly.pdbx_seq_one_letter_code
_entity_poly.pdbx_strand_id
1 'polypeptide(L)'
;MIFITYYADLDNDSYGDLSDIGNSLCNDPGVGFSINNTDCNDGNITINPAATESCNGIDDNCNGTADDGLIFITYYADLDNDSFGDLSDIGNSLCNDPGLDFQLTILIAMIKCNQSY
;
A
#
# COMPACT_ATOMS: atom_id res chain seq x y z
N MET A 1 -42.44 -1.18 -8.72
CA MET A 1 -41.69 -1.36 -7.47
C MET A 1 -40.34 -1.91 -7.89
N ILE A 2 -39.27 -1.14 -7.71
CA ILE A 2 -37.90 -1.55 -8.06
C ILE A 2 -37.25 -2.02 -6.77
N PHE A 3 -36.50 -3.10 -6.86
CA PHE A 3 -35.65 -3.57 -5.77
C PHE A 3 -34.23 -3.14 -6.03
N ILE A 4 -33.57 -2.61 -5.01
CA ILE A 4 -32.16 -2.27 -4.99
C ILE A 4 -31.51 -3.13 -3.90
N THR A 5 -30.34 -3.67 -4.18
CA THR A 5 -29.55 -4.40 -3.18
C THR A 5 -28.69 -3.40 -2.41
N TYR A 6 -28.80 -3.44 -1.09
CA TYR A 6 -28.01 -2.62 -0.18
C TYR A 6 -27.09 -3.52 0.65
N TYR A 7 -25.89 -3.03 0.91
CA TYR A 7 -24.83 -3.69 1.65
C TYR A 7 -24.51 -2.86 2.89
N ALA A 8 -24.18 -3.50 4.00
CA ALA A 8 -23.75 -2.79 5.21
C ALA A 8 -22.53 -1.91 4.90
N ASP A 9 -22.55 -0.68 5.41
CA ASP A 9 -21.46 0.32 5.33
C ASP A 9 -21.18 0.76 6.79
N LEU A 10 -20.25 0.08 7.46
CA LEU A 10 -20.05 0.23 8.91
C LEU A 10 -19.17 1.45 9.24
N ASP A 11 -18.23 1.81 8.39
CA ASP A 11 -17.34 2.95 8.59
C ASP A 11 -17.82 4.27 7.94
N ASN A 12 -18.90 4.20 7.15
CA ASN A 12 -19.60 5.32 6.50
C ASN A 12 -18.77 6.04 5.44
N ASP A 13 -18.06 5.27 4.61
CA ASP A 13 -17.24 5.80 3.52
C ASP A 13 -17.93 5.77 2.14
N SER A 14 -19.19 5.30 2.11
CA SER A 14 -20.05 5.11 0.92
C SER A 14 -19.78 3.84 0.13
N TYR A 15 -18.91 2.96 0.60
CA TYR A 15 -18.73 1.61 0.09
C TYR A 15 -19.21 0.64 1.17
N GLY A 16 -19.81 -0.46 0.74
CA GLY A 16 -20.31 -1.49 1.64
C GLY A 16 -19.44 -2.73 1.59
N ASP A 17 -19.53 -3.52 2.66
CA ASP A 17 -18.75 -4.73 2.89
C ASP A 17 -18.79 -5.68 1.69
N LEU A 18 -17.61 -5.99 1.14
CA LEU A 18 -17.40 -6.97 0.07
C LEU A 18 -17.87 -8.38 0.46
N SER A 19 -17.91 -8.69 1.74
CA SER A 19 -18.37 -9.97 2.30
C SER A 19 -19.89 -10.01 2.55
N ASP A 20 -20.58 -8.87 2.50
CA ASP A 20 -22.04 -8.84 2.65
C ASP A 20 -22.73 -9.36 1.38
N ILE A 21 -23.62 -10.34 1.56
CA ILE A 21 -24.44 -10.88 0.47
C ILE A 21 -25.54 -9.89 0.02
N GLY A 22 -25.76 -8.83 0.80
CA GLY A 22 -26.67 -7.74 0.51
C GLY A 22 -28.13 -8.08 0.81
N ASN A 23 -28.91 -7.03 1.05
CA ASN A 23 -30.35 -7.09 1.30
C ASN A 23 -31.12 -6.37 0.19
N SER A 24 -32.03 -7.09 -0.46
CA SER A 24 -32.85 -6.52 -1.54
C SER A 24 -34.07 -5.81 -0.96
N LEU A 25 -34.11 -4.48 -1.09
CA LEU A 25 -35.13 -3.63 -0.48
C LEU A 25 -35.84 -2.79 -1.54
N CYS A 26 -37.08 -2.42 -1.25
CA CYS A 26 -37.90 -1.53 -2.08
C CYS A 26 -37.82 -0.06 -1.68
N ASN A 27 -37.30 0.21 -0.48
CA ASN A 27 -37.04 1.54 0.07
C ASN A 27 -35.60 1.58 0.57
N ASP A 28 -34.99 2.75 0.49
CA ASP A 28 -33.67 3.03 1.03
C ASP A 28 -33.66 2.84 2.57
N PRO A 29 -32.81 1.95 3.13
CA PRO A 29 -32.69 1.77 4.57
C PRO A 29 -32.04 2.96 5.29
N GLY A 30 -31.39 3.87 4.57
CA GLY A 30 -30.72 5.06 5.09
C GLY A 30 -29.25 4.82 5.47
N VAL A 31 -28.75 5.63 6.40
CA VAL A 31 -27.35 5.61 6.85
C VAL A 31 -26.90 4.22 7.33
N GLY A 32 -25.64 3.89 7.06
CA GLY A 32 -25.05 2.58 7.34
C GLY A 32 -25.25 1.54 6.24
N PHE A 33 -25.67 1.97 5.05
CA PHE A 33 -25.79 1.11 3.87
C PHE A 33 -25.29 1.80 2.60
N SER A 34 -24.63 1.02 1.75
CA SER A 34 -24.24 1.43 0.39
C SER A 34 -24.86 0.50 -0.66
N ILE A 35 -24.94 0.98 -1.90
CA ILE A 35 -25.30 0.15 -3.08
C ILE A 35 -24.08 -0.47 -3.75
N ASN A 36 -22.87 -0.14 -3.27
CA ASN A 36 -21.62 -0.59 -3.86
C ASN A 36 -20.85 -1.48 -2.87
N ASN A 37 -20.76 -2.78 -3.15
CA ASN A 37 -20.19 -3.78 -2.23
C ASN A 37 -18.70 -4.06 -2.45
N THR A 38 -17.94 -3.02 -2.74
CA THR A 38 -16.54 -3.18 -3.16
C THR A 38 -15.56 -2.82 -2.05
N ASP A 39 -16.03 -2.66 -0.81
CA ASP A 39 -15.17 -2.35 0.31
C ASP A 39 -14.50 -3.61 0.87
N CYS A 40 -13.17 -3.66 0.77
CA CYS A 40 -12.36 -4.74 1.32
C CYS A 40 -12.13 -4.61 2.84
N ASN A 41 -12.41 -3.44 3.45
CA ASN A 41 -12.30 -3.20 4.87
C ASN A 41 -13.35 -2.19 5.40
N ASP A 42 -14.58 -2.66 5.55
CA ASP A 42 -15.76 -1.95 6.09
C ASP A 42 -15.61 -1.44 7.54
N GLY A 43 -14.43 -1.61 8.16
CA GLY A 43 -14.09 -1.08 9.47
C GLY A 43 -13.17 0.15 9.43
N ASN A 44 -12.77 0.61 8.24
CA ASN A 44 -11.80 1.69 8.06
C ASN A 44 -12.10 2.57 6.82
N ILE A 45 -12.69 3.74 7.08
CA ILE A 45 -13.02 4.81 6.12
C ILE A 45 -11.90 5.27 5.16
N THR A 46 -10.66 4.86 5.42
CA THR A 46 -9.50 5.18 4.57
C THR A 46 -9.11 4.07 3.61
N ILE A 47 -9.71 2.88 3.71
CA ILE A 47 -9.45 1.73 2.85
C ILE A 47 -10.73 1.43 2.07
N ASN A 48 -10.77 1.83 0.80
CA ASN A 48 -11.92 1.65 -0.08
C ASN A 48 -11.51 1.92 -1.54
N PRO A 49 -12.36 1.58 -2.53
CA PRO A 49 -12.05 1.77 -3.96
C PRO A 49 -11.64 3.16 -4.43
N ALA A 50 -11.90 4.21 -3.66
CA ALA A 50 -11.50 5.58 -3.99
C ALA A 50 -10.23 6.03 -3.24
N ALA A 51 -9.71 5.21 -2.33
CA ALA A 51 -8.50 5.51 -1.59
C ALA A 51 -7.28 5.55 -2.52
N THR A 52 -6.27 6.30 -2.07
CA THR A 52 -4.94 6.31 -2.71
C THR A 52 -4.03 5.36 -1.95
N GLU A 53 -3.28 4.55 -2.67
CA GLU A 53 -2.27 3.67 -2.07
C GLU A 53 -1.26 4.45 -1.25
N SER A 54 -0.99 3.95 -0.05
CA SER A 54 0.11 4.37 0.81
C SER A 54 1.11 3.24 0.89
N CYS A 55 2.41 3.54 0.92
CA CYS A 55 3.46 2.52 1.06
C CYS A 55 3.45 1.89 2.47
N ASN A 56 2.51 0.98 2.72
CA ASN A 56 2.21 0.39 4.01
C ASN A 56 2.00 -1.14 3.94
N GLY A 57 2.02 -1.73 2.74
CA GLY A 57 1.80 -3.17 2.52
C GLY A 57 0.32 -3.58 2.60
N ILE A 58 -0.61 -2.63 2.57
CA ILE A 58 -2.05 -2.81 2.57
C ILE A 58 -2.59 -2.41 1.20
N ASP A 59 -3.62 -3.10 0.72
CA ASP A 59 -4.41 -2.70 -0.44
C ASP A 59 -5.41 -1.64 0.02
N ASP A 60 -5.00 -0.37 0.00
CA ASP A 60 -5.84 0.74 0.48
C ASP A 60 -7.01 0.98 -0.48
N ASN A 61 -6.81 0.75 -1.78
CA ASN A 61 -7.80 1.02 -2.82
C ASN A 61 -8.67 -0.20 -3.20
N CYS A 62 -8.56 -1.31 -2.47
CA CYS A 62 -9.34 -2.53 -2.67
C CYS A 62 -9.32 -3.09 -4.11
N ASN A 63 -8.22 -2.94 -4.85
CA ASN A 63 -8.10 -3.48 -6.22
C ASN A 63 -7.49 -4.89 -6.28
N GLY A 64 -7.10 -5.44 -5.13
CA GLY A 64 -6.51 -6.75 -4.97
C GLY A 64 -4.97 -6.75 -4.95
N THR A 65 -4.32 -5.59 -4.99
CA THR A 65 -2.85 -5.48 -4.95
C THR A 65 -2.43 -4.36 -4.01
N ALA A 66 -1.70 -4.71 -2.94
CA ALA A 66 -1.12 -3.72 -2.03
C ALA A 66 -0.01 -2.90 -2.69
N ASP A 67 0.07 -1.61 -2.33
CA ASP A 67 1.10 -0.66 -2.73
C ASP A 67 1.21 -0.47 -4.27
N ASP A 68 0.13 -0.70 -5.01
CA ASP A 68 0.14 -0.59 -6.47
C ASP A 68 0.15 0.88 -6.95
N GLY A 69 0.59 1.11 -8.19
CA GLY A 69 0.69 2.47 -8.73
C GLY A 69 1.74 3.38 -8.04
N LEU A 70 2.43 2.90 -7.00
CA LEU A 70 3.53 3.59 -6.34
C LEU A 70 4.84 3.44 -7.11
N ILE A 71 5.76 4.37 -6.85
CA ILE A 71 7.12 4.31 -7.40
C ILE A 71 7.98 3.52 -6.42
N PHE A 72 8.50 2.39 -6.90
CA PHE A 72 9.51 1.62 -6.18
C PHE A 72 10.91 2.02 -6.63
N ILE A 73 11.79 2.20 -5.66
CA ILE A 73 13.19 2.53 -5.83
C ILE A 73 14.00 1.41 -5.21
N THR A 74 15.05 0.97 -5.91
CA THR A 74 15.99 -0.02 -5.36
C THR A 74 17.03 0.67 -4.50
N TYR A 75 17.09 0.28 -3.23
CA TYR A 75 18.05 0.73 -2.24
C TYR A 75 19.04 -0.39 -1.91
N TYR A 76 20.29 -0.03 -1.65
CA TYR A 76 21.37 -0.94 -1.31
C TYR A 76 21.92 -0.57 0.06
N ALA A 77 22.07 -1.54 0.97
CA ALA A 77 22.58 -1.29 2.31
C ALA A 77 23.98 -0.67 2.27
N ASP A 78 24.23 0.33 3.11
CA ASP A 78 25.52 1.01 3.32
C ASP A 78 26.04 0.63 4.71
N LEU A 79 26.73 -0.52 4.80
CA LEU A 79 27.20 -1.05 6.07
C LEU A 79 28.44 -0.34 6.62
N ASP A 80 29.15 0.42 5.79
CA ASP A 80 30.39 1.09 6.18
C ASP A 80 30.32 2.63 6.15
N ASN A 81 29.12 3.16 5.91
CA ASN A 81 28.75 4.57 5.92
C ASN A 81 29.60 5.41 4.96
N ASP A 82 29.91 4.89 3.77
CA ASP A 82 30.70 5.59 2.76
C ASP A 82 29.85 6.32 1.70
N SER A 83 28.53 6.36 1.92
CA SER A 83 27.52 6.93 1.02
C SER A 83 27.30 6.14 -0.27
N PHE A 84 27.78 4.89 -0.31
CA PHE A 84 27.46 3.94 -1.36
C PHE A 84 26.97 2.63 -0.77
N GLY A 85 26.12 1.96 -1.52
CA GLY A 85 25.62 0.64 -1.15
C GLY A 85 26.63 -0.47 -1.42
N ASP A 86 26.48 -1.56 -0.69
CA ASP A 86 27.31 -2.75 -0.79
C ASP A 86 27.11 -3.49 -2.12
N LEU A 87 28.22 -3.86 -2.77
CA LEU A 87 28.22 -4.66 -4.00
C LEU A 87 27.58 -6.03 -3.86
N SER A 88 27.62 -6.61 -2.66
CA SER A 88 27.04 -7.92 -2.39
C SER A 88 25.56 -7.86 -2.04
N ASP A 89 25.00 -6.66 -1.84
CA ASP A 89 23.56 -6.50 -1.68
C ASP A 89 22.88 -6.68 -3.03
N ILE A 90 21.82 -7.50 -3.04
CA ILE A 90 20.97 -7.73 -4.20
C ILE A 90 20.00 -6.58 -4.45
N GLY A 91 19.90 -5.63 -3.50
CA GLY A 91 19.03 -4.47 -3.54
C GLY A 91 17.64 -4.77 -2.99
N ASN A 92 17.10 -3.81 -2.26
CA ASN A 92 15.76 -3.85 -1.67
C ASN A 92 14.88 -2.87 -2.44
N SER A 93 13.85 -3.38 -3.12
CA SER A 93 12.87 -2.57 -3.85
C SER A 93 11.81 -2.06 -2.88
N LEU A 94 11.82 -0.76 -2.59
CA LEU A 94 10.95 -0.14 -1.59
C LEU A 94 10.24 1.08 -2.17
N CYS A 95 9.03 1.36 -1.70
CA CYS A 95 8.25 2.56 -2.06
C CYS A 95 8.43 3.72 -1.06
N ASN A 96 9.20 3.49 0.00
CA ASN A 96 9.60 4.49 1.00
C ASN A 96 11.13 4.50 1.16
N ASP A 97 11.65 5.63 1.63
CA ASP A 97 13.07 5.77 1.97
C ASP A 97 13.35 4.97 3.26
N PRO A 98 14.17 3.91 3.23
CA PRO A 98 14.51 3.10 4.41
C PRO A 98 15.47 3.80 5.38
N GLY A 99 15.98 4.98 5.04
CA GLY A 99 16.85 5.80 5.88
C GLY A 99 18.33 5.72 5.50
N LEU A 100 19.17 6.33 6.35
CA LEU A 100 20.58 6.63 6.05
C LEU A 100 21.48 5.40 5.88
N ASP A 101 21.04 4.22 6.34
CA ASP A 101 21.79 2.96 6.22
C ASP A 101 21.63 2.33 4.81
N PHE A 102 21.03 3.04 3.85
CA PHE A 102 20.83 2.60 2.49
C PHE A 102 21.13 3.72 1.48
N GLN A 103 21.58 3.32 0.30
CA GLN A 103 21.98 4.21 -0.78
C GLN A 103 21.42 3.75 -2.13
N LEU A 104 21.27 4.69 -3.06
CA LEU A 104 20.74 4.42 -4.41
C LEU A 104 21.78 3.86 -5.38
N THR A 105 23.06 3.95 -5.02
CA THR A 105 24.19 3.61 -5.89
C THR A 105 25.16 2.70 -5.17
N ILE A 106 25.57 1.64 -5.83
CA ILE A 106 26.65 0.77 -5.37
C ILE A 106 28.00 1.37 -5.80
N LEU A 107 29.03 1.26 -4.96
CA LEU A 107 30.43 1.53 -5.34
C LEU A 107 31.30 0.29 -5.12
N ILE A 108 32.22 0.07 -6.05
CA ILE A 108 33.28 -0.90 -5.84
C ILE A 108 34.24 -0.32 -4.80
N ALA A 109 34.26 -0.91 -3.59
CA ALA A 109 35.29 -0.69 -2.56
C ALA A 109 36.73 -1.05 -3.00
N MET A 110 37.02 -1.10 -4.30
CA MET A 110 38.38 -1.25 -4.87
C MET A 110 39.24 0.01 -4.70
N ILE A 111 38.74 1.08 -4.07
CA ILE A 111 39.55 2.23 -3.61
C ILE A 111 39.60 2.31 -2.07
N LYS A 112 39.64 1.17 -1.38
CA LYS A 112 40.32 1.07 -0.07
C LYS A 112 41.65 0.31 -0.19
N CYS A 113 42.24 0.28 -1.40
CA CYS A 113 43.58 -0.28 -1.62
C CYS A 113 44.66 0.73 -1.13
N ASN A 114 45.56 0.29 -0.25
CA ASN A 114 46.93 0.82 -0.10
C ASN A 114 47.17 2.24 0.46
N GLN A 115 46.63 2.60 1.63
CA GLN A 115 47.28 3.64 2.47
C GLN A 115 47.30 3.26 3.96
N SER A 116 48.13 2.28 4.30
CA SER A 116 48.83 2.29 5.57
C SER A 116 50.30 2.14 5.25
N TYR A 117 51.03 3.25 5.34
CA TYR A 117 52.49 3.31 5.37
C TYR A 117 53.01 2.70 6.68
#